data_AF-A0A1Q3LHJ5-F1
#
_entry.id   AF-A0A1Q3LHJ5-F1
#
_cell.length_a   1.000
_cell.length_b   1.000
_cell.length_c   1.000
_cell.angle_alpha   90.00
_cell.angle_beta   90.00
_cell.angle_gamma   90.00
#
_symmetry.space_group_name_H-M   'P 1'
#
loop_
_entity.id
_entity.type
_entity.pdbx_description
1 polymer ?
#
loop_
_entity_poly.entity_id
_entity_poly.type
_entity_poly.pdbx_seq_one_letter_code
_entity_poly.pdbx_strand_id
1 'polypeptide(L)'
;MQIWQLPIIDGAVPIIVYTIAGAFLLIVLVRRWNRRAMLWAAGGALAGAGLGVALVHVVDRMQLFGPAPLPGFVVPWAAGVLAASGFALGALVGARWWRRIVSALAVLVFLVAAAVGINAGFGLNPTLATLFGVSGYDPLELPEVGPTTDVPSVPLAQSFVPPAGMPTKGSRGTQVIPATASGFAARPAGIYLPPAALVPNAPALPLVIMMMGHPGNPDPTAISDVLDEFAARNHGLAPIVIVADQVGSANADTACADSAALGRARTYVTQDVVAWAKAHLRIINDPAFWTIAGYSNGGGCAISFGADYPAMWKNILDISGEPFPGSEQVANITKT
;
A
#
# COMPACT_ATOMS: atom_id res chain seq x y z
N MET A 1 10.71 3.06 19.01
CA MET A 1 9.96 2.62 17.80
C MET A 1 8.54 2.34 18.21
N GLN A 2 7.57 3.05 17.63
CA GLN A 2 6.17 2.65 17.73
C GLN A 2 6.02 1.29 17.04
N ILE A 3 5.42 0.31 17.73
CA ILE A 3 5.22 -1.06 17.19
C ILE A 3 4.51 -1.04 15.82
N TRP A 4 3.68 -0.04 15.57
CA TRP A 4 2.94 0.17 14.33
C TRP A 4 3.82 0.39 13.09
N GLN A 5 4.99 1.01 13.27
CA GLN A 5 5.95 1.29 12.21
C GLN A 5 6.97 0.15 12.00
N LEU A 6 6.75 -1.01 12.63
CA LEU A 6 7.63 -2.16 12.44
C LEU A 6 7.53 -2.63 10.97
N PRO A 7 8.63 -2.65 10.21
CA PRO A 7 8.64 -3.21 8.87
C PRO A 7 8.35 -4.71 8.92
N ILE A 8 7.40 -5.16 8.11
CA ILE A 8 6.98 -6.58 8.04
C ILE A 8 7.25 -7.22 6.68
N ILE A 9 7.67 -6.45 5.68
CA ILE A 9 8.05 -6.95 4.36
C ILE A 9 9.57 -7.05 4.17
N ASP A 10 10.34 -6.30 4.95
CA ASP A 10 11.79 -6.25 4.93
C ASP A 10 12.37 -6.18 6.36
N GLY A 11 13.69 -6.07 6.46
CA GLY A 11 14.38 -5.99 7.74
C GLY A 11 14.31 -7.28 8.56
N ALA A 12 14.20 -7.14 9.89
CA ALA A 12 14.36 -8.26 10.82
C ALA A 12 13.18 -9.25 10.81
N VAL A 13 11.96 -8.79 10.53
CA VAL A 13 10.75 -9.62 10.67
C VAL A 13 10.76 -10.82 9.70
N PRO A 14 10.93 -10.64 8.37
CA PRO A 14 11.02 -11.79 7.46
C PRO A 14 12.18 -12.73 7.82
N ILE A 15 13.33 -12.20 8.21
CA ILE A 15 14.51 -12.99 8.61
C ILE A 15 14.18 -13.89 9.81
N ILE A 16 13.55 -13.33 10.85
CA ILE A 16 13.17 -14.07 12.05
C ILE A 16 12.13 -15.14 11.70
N VAL A 17 11.08 -14.78 10.95
CA VAL A 17 10.02 -15.72 10.56
C VAL A 17 10.58 -16.89 9.75
N TYR A 18 11.44 -16.64 8.76
CA TYR A 18 12.04 -17.68 7.94
C TYR A 18 13.06 -18.53 8.69
N THR A 19 13.81 -17.93 9.63
CA THR A 19 14.74 -18.67 10.49
C THR A 19 13.97 -19.63 11.41
N ILE A 20 12.87 -19.16 12.02
CA ILE A 20 12.00 -19.99 12.84
C ILE A 20 11.37 -21.11 12.00
N ALA A 21 10.85 -20.79 10.81
CA ALA A 21 10.32 -21.80 9.88
C ALA A 21 11.37 -22.87 9.54
N GLY A 22 12.59 -22.46 9.18
CA GLY A 22 13.70 -23.37 8.93
C GLY A 22 14.03 -24.26 10.13
N ALA A 23 14.06 -23.69 11.34
CA ALA A 23 14.30 -24.44 12.57
C ALA A 23 13.20 -25.48 12.84
N PHE A 24 11.92 -25.11 12.68
CA PHE A 24 10.80 -26.06 12.81
C PHE A 24 10.89 -27.18 11.77
N LEU A 25 11.18 -26.84 10.51
CA LEU A 25 11.35 -27.83 9.44
C LEU A 25 12.48 -28.82 9.77
N LEU A 26 13.63 -28.31 10.24
CA LEU A 26 14.76 -29.13 10.67
C LEU A 26 14.39 -30.03 11.86
N ILE A 27 13.68 -29.53 12.87
CA ILE A 27 13.27 -30.34 14.02
C ILE A 27 12.32 -31.46 13.57
N VAL A 28 11.38 -31.17 12.66
CA VAL A 28 10.45 -32.19 12.11
C VAL A 28 11.20 -33.22 11.27
N LEU A 29 12.16 -32.78 10.46
CA LEU A 29 12.97 -33.62 9.57
C LEU A 29 13.95 -34.53 10.35
N VAL A 30 14.62 -34.00 11.38
CA VAL A 30 15.67 -34.69 12.13
C VAL A 30 15.06 -35.62 13.18
N ARG A 31 14.73 -36.84 12.75
CA ARG A 31 14.31 -37.96 13.60
C ARG A 31 14.66 -39.30 12.98
N ARG A 32 14.50 -40.37 13.76
CA ARG A 32 14.55 -41.75 13.21
C ARG A 32 13.25 -42.02 12.46
N TRP A 33 13.35 -42.16 11.14
CA TRP A 33 12.23 -42.46 10.27
C TRP A 33 12.06 -43.96 10.09
N ASN A 34 10.82 -44.42 10.10
CA ASN A 34 10.47 -45.73 9.56
C ASN A 34 9.83 -45.54 8.18
N ARG A 35 9.80 -46.61 7.37
CA ARG A 35 9.29 -46.55 5.99
C ARG A 35 7.89 -45.96 5.90
N ARG A 36 6.98 -46.35 6.79
CA ARG A 36 5.60 -45.84 6.82
C ARG A 36 5.58 -44.33 7.04
N ALA A 37 6.26 -43.84 8.08
CA ALA A 37 6.32 -42.42 8.39
C ALA A 37 6.94 -41.61 7.25
N MET A 38 7.99 -42.13 6.62
CA MET A 38 8.65 -41.48 5.48
C MET A 38 7.71 -41.36 4.27
N LEU A 39 6.95 -42.42 3.96
CA LEU A 39 5.96 -42.38 2.88
C LEU A 39 4.83 -41.39 3.16
N TRP A 40 4.35 -41.29 4.40
CA TRP A 40 3.34 -40.30 4.78
C TRP A 40 3.85 -38.87 4.68
N ALA A 41 5.09 -38.60 5.12
CA ALA A 41 5.68 -37.28 5.01
C ALA A 41 5.98 -36.89 3.56
N ALA A 42 6.52 -37.80 2.75
CA ALA A 42 6.77 -37.56 1.33
C ALA A 42 5.45 -37.38 0.55
N GLY A 43 4.46 -38.24 0.79
CA GLY A 43 3.14 -38.13 0.19
C GLY A 43 2.43 -36.83 0.59
N GLY A 44 2.53 -36.44 1.86
CA GLY A 44 2.03 -35.15 2.35
C GLY A 44 2.71 -33.97 1.66
N ALA A 45 4.04 -34.01 1.50
CA ALA A 45 4.78 -32.96 0.80
C ALA A 45 4.36 -32.82 -0.68
N LEU A 46 4.24 -33.95 -1.40
CA LEU A 46 3.80 -33.97 -2.79
C LEU A 46 2.36 -33.48 -2.94
N ALA A 47 1.44 -33.94 -2.08
CA ALA A 47 0.06 -33.48 -2.07
C ALA A 47 -0.05 -31.99 -1.77
N GLY A 48 0.72 -31.49 -0.80
CA GLY A 48 0.79 -30.07 -0.47
C GLY A 48 1.34 -29.22 -1.62
N ALA A 49 2.43 -29.64 -2.26
CA ALA A 49 2.98 -28.97 -3.43
C ALA A 49 1.94 -28.89 -4.57
N GLY A 50 1.29 -30.01 -4.88
CA GLY A 50 0.26 -30.09 -5.90
C GLY A 50 -0.94 -29.20 -5.58
N LEU A 51 -1.37 -29.14 -4.31
CA LEU A 51 -2.43 -28.24 -3.85
C LEU A 51 -2.03 -26.78 -4.05
N GLY A 52 -0.80 -26.38 -3.71
CA GLY A 52 -0.34 -25.00 -3.91
C GLY A 52 -0.33 -24.58 -5.37
N VAL A 53 0.18 -25.43 -6.25
CA VAL A 53 0.12 -25.20 -7.71
C VAL A 53 -1.33 -25.09 -8.19
N ALA A 54 -2.19 -26.02 -7.77
CA ALA A 54 -3.60 -26.02 -8.17
C ALA A 54 -4.35 -24.76 -7.71
N LEU A 55 -4.12 -24.31 -6.46
CA LEU A 55 -4.74 -23.10 -5.92
C LEU A 55 -4.37 -21.85 -6.72
N VAL A 56 -3.08 -21.68 -7.04
CA VAL A 56 -2.62 -20.52 -7.84
C VAL A 56 -3.26 -20.55 -9.24
N HIS A 57 -3.30 -21.71 -9.89
CA HIS A 57 -3.97 -21.83 -11.18
C HIS A 57 -5.48 -21.58 -11.09
N VAL A 58 -6.16 -22.02 -10.03
CA VAL A 58 -7.59 -21.69 -9.84
C VAL A 58 -7.76 -20.18 -9.70
N VAL A 59 -6.93 -19.50 -8.91
CA VAL A 59 -6.96 -18.03 -8.75
C VAL A 59 -6.78 -17.32 -10.10
N ASP A 60 -5.77 -17.72 -10.89
CA ASP A 60 -5.53 -17.16 -12.23
C ASP A 60 -6.70 -17.43 -13.18
N ARG A 61 -7.26 -18.66 -13.17
CA ARG A 61 -8.37 -19.06 -14.06
C ARG A 61 -9.67 -18.35 -13.72
N MET A 62 -9.89 -18.05 -12.45
CA MET A 62 -11.03 -17.29 -11.97
C MET A 62 -10.84 -15.78 -12.13
N GLN A 63 -9.65 -15.32 -12.57
CA GLN A 63 -9.31 -13.91 -12.76
C GLN A 63 -9.62 -13.06 -11.52
N LEU A 64 -9.38 -13.63 -10.32
CA LEU A 64 -9.71 -12.97 -9.05
C LEU A 64 -8.95 -11.65 -8.84
N PHE A 65 -7.80 -11.51 -9.49
CA PHE A 65 -6.93 -10.32 -9.44
C PHE A 65 -6.69 -9.75 -10.83
N GLY A 66 -7.66 -9.90 -11.72
CA GLY A 66 -7.59 -9.42 -13.10
C GLY A 66 -7.16 -10.48 -14.11
N PRO A 67 -7.02 -10.09 -15.39
CA PRO A 67 -6.73 -11.00 -16.49
C PRO A 67 -5.25 -11.39 -16.59
N ALA A 68 -4.36 -10.63 -15.93
CA ALA A 68 -2.94 -10.93 -15.91
C ALA A 68 -2.64 -12.09 -14.95
N PRO A 69 -1.76 -13.04 -15.33
CA PRO A 69 -1.37 -14.11 -14.44
C PRO A 69 -0.60 -13.57 -13.24
N LEU A 70 -0.72 -14.25 -12.10
CA LEU A 70 0.07 -13.93 -10.91
C LEU A 70 1.59 -13.97 -11.21
N PRO A 71 2.39 -13.14 -10.53
CA PRO A 71 3.84 -13.14 -10.70
C PRO A 71 4.45 -14.53 -10.55
N GLY A 72 5.45 -14.85 -11.37
CA GLY A 72 6.03 -16.20 -11.45
C GLY A 72 6.61 -16.75 -10.13
N PHE A 73 6.87 -15.90 -9.14
CA PHE A 73 7.31 -16.35 -7.81
C PHE A 73 6.20 -17.01 -6.98
N VAL A 74 4.92 -16.70 -7.26
CA VAL A 74 3.79 -17.11 -6.42
C VAL A 74 3.60 -18.64 -6.46
N VAL A 75 3.71 -19.24 -7.64
CA VAL A 75 3.58 -20.70 -7.82
C VAL A 75 4.62 -21.48 -6.99
N PRO A 76 5.95 -21.30 -7.18
CA PRO A 76 6.94 -22.04 -6.42
C PRO A 76 6.87 -21.72 -4.91
N TRP A 77 6.51 -20.50 -4.52
CA TRP A 77 6.35 -20.14 -3.11
C TRP A 77 5.17 -20.86 -2.44
N ALA A 78 3.99 -20.82 -3.06
CA ALA A 78 2.79 -21.51 -2.57
C ALA A 78 3.00 -23.03 -2.53
N ALA A 79 3.60 -23.60 -3.58
CA ALA A 79 3.96 -25.02 -3.63
C ALA A 79 4.94 -25.40 -2.51
N GLY A 80 6.00 -24.61 -2.30
CA GLY A 80 7.00 -24.88 -1.26
C GLY A 80 6.42 -24.84 0.16
N VAL A 81 5.63 -23.82 0.49
CA VAL A 81 5.04 -23.69 1.82
C VAL A 81 4.01 -24.80 2.11
N LEU A 82 3.16 -25.12 1.14
CA LEU A 82 2.19 -26.19 1.31
C LEU A 82 2.85 -27.57 1.30
N ALA A 83 3.97 -27.76 0.57
CA ALA A 83 4.78 -28.97 0.69
C ALA A 83 5.37 -29.12 2.10
N ALA A 84 5.95 -28.05 2.67
CA ALA A 84 6.47 -28.07 4.04
C ALA A 84 5.36 -28.37 5.07
N SER A 85 4.17 -27.80 4.88
CA SER A 85 3.00 -28.04 5.72
C SER A 85 2.50 -29.48 5.61
N GLY A 86 2.35 -30.00 4.39
CA GLY A 86 1.97 -31.37 4.13
C GLY A 86 3.00 -32.37 4.66
N PHE A 87 4.30 -32.06 4.54
CA PHE A 87 5.37 -32.82 5.16
C PHE A 87 5.23 -32.88 6.68
N ALA A 88 4.99 -31.74 7.35
CA ALA A 88 4.81 -31.68 8.79
C ALA A 88 3.59 -32.47 9.28
N LEU A 89 2.48 -32.43 8.55
CA LEU A 89 1.28 -33.24 8.83
C LEU A 89 1.56 -34.73 8.64
N GLY A 90 2.22 -35.14 7.55
CA GLY A 90 2.61 -36.53 7.34
C GLY A 90 3.62 -37.03 8.39
N ALA A 91 4.48 -36.13 8.90
CA ALA A 91 5.45 -36.42 9.94
C ALA A 91 4.82 -36.74 11.31
N LEU A 92 3.52 -36.46 11.52
CA LEU A 92 2.79 -36.89 12.72
C LEU A 92 2.79 -38.42 12.88
N VAL A 93 2.83 -39.15 11.76
CA VAL A 93 2.83 -40.61 11.75
C VAL A 93 4.13 -41.15 12.36
N GLY A 94 3.97 -41.96 13.41
CA GLY A 94 5.10 -42.54 14.15
C GLY A 94 5.94 -41.53 14.94
N ALA A 95 5.48 -40.29 15.11
CA ALA A 95 6.14 -39.30 15.96
C ALA A 95 5.78 -39.49 17.44
N ARG A 96 6.75 -39.19 18.32
CA ARG A 96 6.53 -39.03 19.76
C ARG A 96 5.61 -37.83 20.01
N TRP A 97 4.87 -37.83 21.12
CA TRP A 97 3.85 -36.81 21.42
C TRP A 97 4.38 -35.36 21.28
N TRP A 98 5.56 -35.06 21.81
CA TRP A 98 6.14 -33.71 21.71
C TRP A 98 6.47 -33.33 20.25
N ARG A 99 6.89 -34.28 19.41
CA ARG A 99 7.15 -34.04 17.98
C ARG A 99 5.86 -33.80 17.21
N ARG A 100 4.74 -34.38 17.64
CA ARG A 100 3.43 -34.08 17.05
C ARG A 100 3.02 -32.64 17.32
N ILE A 101 3.27 -32.14 18.54
CA ILE A 101 3.05 -30.74 18.89
C ILE A 101 3.93 -29.84 18.03
N VAL A 102 5.23 -30.15 17.94
CA VAL A 102 6.16 -29.38 17.09
C VAL A 102 5.72 -29.38 15.62
N SER A 103 5.30 -30.53 15.07
CA SER A 103 4.77 -30.63 13.70
C SER A 103 3.51 -29.78 13.50
N ALA A 104 2.59 -29.75 14.46
CA ALA A 104 1.39 -28.91 14.38
C ALA A 104 1.74 -27.41 14.41
N LEU A 105 2.64 -27.01 15.30
CA LEU A 105 3.15 -25.64 15.36
C LEU A 105 3.93 -25.25 14.09
N ALA A 106 4.69 -26.19 13.51
CA ALA A 106 5.41 -25.96 12.26
C ALA A 106 4.48 -25.55 11.13
N VAL A 107 3.30 -26.20 11.00
CA VAL A 107 2.29 -25.83 10.00
C VAL A 107 1.87 -24.37 10.16
N LEU A 108 1.57 -23.92 11.38
CA LEU A 108 1.21 -22.53 11.64
C LEU A 108 2.34 -21.56 11.26
N VAL A 109 3.57 -21.89 11.63
CA VAL A 109 4.76 -21.09 11.28
C VAL A 109 4.97 -21.02 9.77
N PHE A 110 4.76 -22.13 9.04
CA PHE A 110 4.87 -22.15 7.58
C PHE A 110 3.80 -21.29 6.91
N LEU A 111 2.57 -21.31 7.42
CA LEU A 111 1.49 -20.44 6.91
C LEU A 111 1.78 -18.95 7.17
N VAL A 112 2.33 -18.61 8.35
CA VAL A 112 2.80 -17.24 8.64
C VAL A 112 3.93 -16.85 7.69
N ALA A 113 4.90 -17.74 7.44
CA ALA A 113 5.96 -17.51 6.46
C ALA A 113 5.42 -17.31 5.04
N ALA A 114 4.39 -18.07 4.63
CA ALA A 114 3.69 -17.84 3.36
C ALA A 114 3.12 -16.43 3.29
N ALA A 115 2.36 -16.02 4.31
CA ALA A 115 1.72 -14.71 4.36
C ALA A 115 2.76 -13.58 4.29
N VAL A 116 3.85 -13.67 5.06
CA VAL A 116 4.95 -12.69 5.03
C VAL A 116 5.62 -12.67 3.66
N GLY A 117 5.89 -13.82 3.04
CA GLY A 117 6.54 -13.88 1.73
C GLY A 117 5.68 -13.36 0.58
N ILE A 118 4.37 -13.62 0.61
CA ILE A 118 3.42 -13.03 -0.34
C ILE A 118 3.35 -11.52 -0.12
N ASN A 119 3.17 -11.08 1.13
CA ASN A 119 3.12 -9.66 1.48
C ASN A 119 4.38 -8.91 1.04
N ALA A 120 5.56 -9.51 1.22
CA ALA A 120 6.83 -8.93 0.81
C ALA A 120 7.04 -8.94 -0.71
N GLY A 121 6.65 -10.03 -1.39
CA GLY A 121 6.78 -10.14 -2.84
C GLY A 121 5.90 -9.15 -3.61
N PHE A 122 4.75 -8.78 -3.05
CA PHE A 122 3.85 -7.78 -3.62
C PHE A 122 3.99 -6.38 -3.01
N GLY A 123 4.65 -6.24 -1.85
CA GLY A 123 4.75 -4.97 -1.13
C GLY A 123 3.43 -4.44 -0.58
N LEU A 124 2.46 -5.32 -0.26
CA LEU A 124 1.08 -4.92 0.04
C LEU A 124 0.97 -4.10 1.34
N ASN A 125 1.53 -4.62 2.43
CA ASN A 125 1.47 -4.01 3.76
C ASN A 125 2.89 -3.87 4.30
N PRO A 126 3.59 -2.74 4.05
CA PRO A 126 4.96 -2.57 4.48
C PRO A 126 5.17 -2.62 5.99
N THR A 127 4.15 -2.20 6.76
CA THR A 127 4.22 -2.08 8.22
C THR A 127 3.06 -2.80 8.92
N LEU A 128 3.20 -3.00 10.24
CA LEU A 128 2.08 -3.49 11.06
C LEU A 128 0.86 -2.55 10.99
N ALA A 129 1.06 -1.25 10.88
CA ALA A 129 -0.02 -0.30 10.75
C ALA A 129 -0.87 -0.53 9.50
N THR A 130 -0.19 -0.64 8.34
CA THR A 130 -0.87 -0.88 7.06
C THR A 130 -1.62 -2.21 7.06
N LEU A 131 -1.06 -3.24 7.71
CA LEU A 131 -1.69 -4.56 7.85
C LEU A 131 -3.03 -4.50 8.59
N PHE A 132 -3.16 -3.62 9.58
CA PHE A 132 -4.38 -3.47 10.38
C PHE A 132 -5.28 -2.32 9.92
N GLY A 133 -4.98 -1.70 8.77
CA GLY A 133 -5.81 -0.62 8.26
C GLY A 133 -5.70 0.70 9.03
N VAL A 134 -4.65 0.85 9.84
CA VAL A 134 -4.42 2.07 10.63
C VAL A 134 -3.31 2.91 10.00
N SER A 135 -3.45 4.24 10.04
CA SER A 135 -2.37 5.13 9.66
C SER A 135 -1.26 5.03 10.71
N GLY A 136 -0.15 4.38 10.36
CA GLY A 136 0.99 4.19 11.27
C GLY A 136 1.75 5.47 11.58
N TYR A 137 1.42 6.54 10.88
CA TYR A 137 2.14 7.81 10.87
C TYR A 137 1.57 8.78 11.89
N ASP A 138 2.46 9.37 12.68
CA ASP A 138 2.13 10.47 13.56
C ASP A 138 1.60 11.69 12.75
N PRO A 139 0.77 12.54 13.38
CA PRO A 139 0.37 13.81 12.77
C PRO A 139 1.59 14.63 12.36
N LEU A 140 1.57 15.14 11.13
CA LEU A 140 2.68 15.95 10.59
C LEU A 140 2.51 17.41 11.01
N GLU A 141 3.52 18.00 11.65
CA GLU A 141 3.53 19.45 11.84
C GLU A 141 3.70 20.15 10.48
N LEU A 142 2.74 21.01 10.13
CA LEU A 142 2.77 21.74 8.86
C LEU A 142 3.52 23.06 9.04
N PRO A 143 4.40 23.44 8.09
CA PRO A 143 4.99 24.77 8.05
C PRO A 143 3.93 25.87 7.94
N GLU A 144 4.22 27.06 8.48
CA GLU A 144 3.34 28.22 8.31
C GLU A 144 3.17 28.59 6.82
N VAL A 145 1.92 28.86 6.43
CA VAL A 145 1.59 29.29 5.08
C VAL A 145 1.80 30.80 4.96
N GLY A 146 2.78 31.20 4.14
CA GLY A 146 3.00 32.61 3.79
C GLY A 146 2.03 33.14 2.72
N PRO A 147 2.02 34.45 2.45
CA PRO A 147 0.97 35.11 1.65
C PRO A 147 1.03 34.85 0.14
N THR A 148 2.08 34.23 -0.40
CA THR A 148 2.27 34.06 -1.86
C THR A 148 2.16 32.60 -2.30
N THR A 149 1.10 32.31 -3.06
CA THR A 149 0.85 31.01 -3.72
C THR A 149 0.74 31.16 -5.24
N ASP A 150 1.02 32.34 -5.81
CA ASP A 150 0.91 32.57 -7.24
C ASP A 150 2.00 31.82 -8.01
N VAL A 151 1.75 31.63 -9.31
CA VAL A 151 2.70 30.99 -10.22
C VAL A 151 4.00 31.81 -10.24
N PRO A 152 5.16 31.19 -9.95
CA PRO A 152 6.44 31.87 -10.04
C PRO A 152 6.69 32.41 -11.46
N SER A 153 7.17 33.64 -11.57
CA SER A 153 7.48 34.26 -12.87
C SER A 153 8.65 33.60 -13.61
N VAL A 154 9.45 32.79 -12.90
CA VAL A 154 10.58 32.02 -13.42
C VAL A 154 10.47 30.59 -12.86
N PRO A 155 10.74 29.54 -13.67
CA PRO A 155 10.69 28.16 -13.18
C PRO A 155 11.54 27.94 -11.92
N LEU A 156 10.97 27.26 -10.91
CA LEU A 156 11.64 27.02 -9.62
C LEU A 156 12.99 26.33 -9.77
N ALA A 157 13.14 25.42 -10.74
CA ALA A 157 14.42 24.75 -11.01
C ALA A 157 15.56 25.73 -11.38
N GLN A 158 15.22 26.93 -11.85
CA GLN A 158 16.18 27.97 -12.22
C GLN A 158 16.37 29.03 -11.13
N SER A 159 15.36 29.26 -10.28
CA SER A 159 15.33 30.36 -9.31
C SER A 159 15.51 29.93 -7.86
N PHE A 160 15.19 28.68 -7.51
CA PHE A 160 15.33 28.16 -6.16
C PHE A 160 16.78 27.78 -5.86
N VAL A 161 17.32 28.36 -4.79
CA VAL A 161 18.65 28.02 -4.25
C VAL A 161 18.43 27.39 -2.87
N PRO A 162 18.82 26.11 -2.68
CA PRO A 162 18.70 25.45 -1.39
C PRO A 162 19.44 26.24 -0.29
N PRO A 163 18.76 26.63 0.80
CA PRO A 163 19.42 27.28 1.91
C PRO A 163 20.29 26.28 2.69
N ALA A 164 21.28 26.81 3.41
CA ALA A 164 22.06 26.02 4.35
C ALA A 164 21.14 25.39 5.41
N GLY A 165 21.35 24.11 5.71
CA GLY A 165 20.55 23.38 6.70
C GLY A 165 19.21 22.84 6.19
N MET A 166 18.90 22.97 4.89
CA MET A 166 17.76 22.26 4.30
C MET A 166 17.92 20.75 4.50
N PRO A 167 16.87 20.03 4.95
CA PRO A 167 16.89 18.58 5.07
C PRO A 167 17.26 17.88 3.75
N THR A 168 17.88 16.72 3.82
CA THR A 168 18.21 15.92 2.62
C THR A 168 17.03 15.10 2.11
N LYS A 169 16.01 14.88 2.97
CA LYS A 169 14.78 14.16 2.68
C LYS A 169 13.58 14.98 3.13
N GLY A 170 12.45 14.74 2.49
CA GLY A 170 11.17 15.30 2.91
C GLY A 170 10.69 14.72 4.24
N SER A 171 9.57 15.25 4.71
CA SER A 171 8.84 14.73 5.87
C SER A 171 7.51 14.17 5.42
N ARG A 172 7.12 13.03 5.99
CA ARG A 172 5.80 12.43 5.76
C ARG A 172 5.10 12.16 7.09
N GLY A 173 3.79 12.31 7.10
CA GLY A 173 2.97 12.04 8.27
C GLY A 173 1.48 12.09 7.92
N THR A 174 0.61 12.35 8.90
CA THR A 174 -0.85 12.41 8.67
C THR A 174 -1.45 13.76 9.00
N GLN A 175 -2.60 14.06 8.38
CA GLN A 175 -3.47 15.18 8.72
C GLN A 175 -4.93 14.77 8.68
N VAL A 176 -5.74 15.29 9.61
CA VAL A 176 -7.19 15.14 9.55
C VAL A 176 -7.74 16.26 8.70
N ILE A 177 -8.36 15.91 7.57
CA ILE A 177 -9.01 16.87 6.68
C ILE A 177 -10.50 16.88 7.00
N PRO A 178 -11.06 18.01 7.48
CA PRO A 178 -12.48 18.08 7.80
C PRO A 178 -13.36 17.91 6.56
N ALA A 179 -14.24 16.92 6.59
CA ALA A 179 -15.22 16.63 5.55
C ALA A 179 -16.43 17.59 5.60
N THR A 180 -16.17 18.90 5.48
CA THR A 180 -17.17 19.96 5.75
C THR A 180 -18.30 19.98 4.72
N ALA A 181 -17.98 19.83 3.44
CA ALA A 181 -18.94 19.79 2.35
C ALA A 181 -19.47 18.37 2.09
N SER A 182 -18.63 17.35 2.25
CA SER A 182 -18.98 15.97 1.94
C SER A 182 -19.68 15.22 3.07
N GLY A 183 -19.39 15.54 4.34
CA GLY A 183 -19.75 14.69 5.48
C GLY A 183 -19.17 13.28 5.40
N PHE A 184 -18.18 13.05 4.53
CA PHE A 184 -17.60 11.74 4.29
C PHE A 184 -16.74 11.31 5.47
N ALA A 185 -16.87 10.04 5.87
CA ALA A 185 -16.10 9.47 6.98
C ALA A 185 -14.70 9.05 6.52
N ALA A 186 -13.87 10.03 6.13
CA ALA A 186 -12.49 9.78 5.71
C ALA A 186 -11.58 9.46 6.91
N ARG A 187 -10.65 8.54 6.70
CA ARG A 187 -9.50 8.34 7.59
C ARG A 187 -8.49 9.49 7.39
N PRO A 188 -7.58 9.73 8.37
CA PRO A 188 -6.56 10.77 8.24
C PRO A 188 -5.75 10.61 6.96
N ALA A 189 -5.62 11.69 6.19
CA ALA A 189 -4.88 11.72 4.93
C ALA A 189 -3.38 11.61 5.19
N GLY A 190 -2.66 10.92 4.29
CA GLY A 190 -1.21 10.93 4.26
C GLY A 190 -0.70 12.22 3.64
N ILE A 191 0.33 12.82 4.22
CA ILE A 191 0.95 14.05 3.72
C ILE A 191 2.43 13.79 3.48
N TYR A 192 2.95 14.28 2.35
CA TYR A 192 4.38 14.40 2.09
C TYR A 192 4.74 15.85 1.78
N LEU A 193 5.75 16.35 2.48
CA LEU A 193 6.38 17.64 2.26
C LEU A 193 7.82 17.40 1.78
N PRO A 194 8.20 17.84 0.57
CA PRO A 194 9.57 17.69 0.08
C PRO A 194 10.55 18.60 0.85
N PRO A 195 11.87 18.39 0.75
CA PRO A 195 12.87 19.22 1.42
C PRO A 195 12.66 20.73 1.27
N ALA A 196 12.34 21.19 0.05
CA ALA A 196 12.12 22.60 -0.24
C ALA A 196 10.87 23.20 0.45
N ALA A 197 9.92 22.37 0.90
CA ALA A 197 8.76 22.80 1.69
C ALA A 197 9.10 23.01 3.17
N LEU A 198 10.24 22.49 3.65
CA LEU A 198 10.61 22.45 5.07
C LEU A 198 11.56 23.59 5.49
N VAL A 199 11.78 24.56 4.60
CA VAL A 199 12.65 25.71 4.86
C VAL A 199 11.83 26.96 5.21
N PRO A 200 12.35 27.91 6.00
CA PRO A 200 11.59 29.08 6.44
C PRO A 200 10.97 29.92 5.31
N ASN A 201 11.66 30.01 4.17
CA ASN A 201 11.21 30.74 2.98
C ASN A 201 10.87 29.77 1.84
N ALA A 202 10.10 28.72 2.14
CA ALA A 202 9.69 27.73 1.15
C ALA A 202 8.97 28.39 -0.05
N PRO A 203 9.27 27.99 -1.30
CA PRO A 203 8.49 28.43 -2.45
C PRO A 203 7.10 27.78 -2.43
N ALA A 204 6.17 28.34 -3.21
CA ALA A 204 4.94 27.62 -3.55
C ALA A 204 5.28 26.45 -4.47
N LEU A 205 4.80 25.24 -4.16
CA LEU A 205 5.12 24.02 -4.89
C LEU A 205 3.90 23.44 -5.64
N PRO A 206 4.11 22.62 -6.69
CA PRO A 206 3.01 21.87 -7.32
C PRO A 206 2.30 20.96 -6.31
N LEU A 207 1.03 20.67 -6.57
CA LEU A 207 0.20 19.80 -5.72
C LEU A 207 -0.11 18.49 -6.44
N VAL A 208 0.06 17.37 -5.74
CA VAL A 208 -0.50 16.07 -6.13
C VAL A 208 -1.54 15.67 -5.09
N ILE A 209 -2.78 15.45 -5.51
CA ILE A 209 -3.77 14.72 -4.73
C ILE A 209 -3.79 13.29 -5.25
N MET A 210 -3.52 12.33 -4.39
CA MET A 210 -3.33 10.93 -4.74
C MET A 210 -4.30 10.04 -3.97
N MET A 211 -4.82 8.99 -4.61
CA MET A 211 -5.69 7.99 -3.98
C MET A 211 -5.09 6.58 -4.10
N MET A 212 -5.24 5.75 -3.06
CA MET A 212 -4.72 4.38 -3.05
C MET A 212 -5.74 3.37 -3.59
N GLY A 213 -5.35 2.11 -3.76
CA GLY A 213 -6.27 1.04 -4.18
C GLY A 213 -7.31 0.67 -3.13
N HIS A 214 -8.24 -0.22 -3.51
CA HIS A 214 -9.17 -0.88 -2.61
C HIS A 214 -8.89 -2.40 -2.59
N PRO A 215 -8.72 -3.03 -1.41
CA PRO A 215 -8.59 -2.41 -0.09
C PRO A 215 -7.28 -1.61 0.04
N GLY A 216 -7.28 -0.54 0.83
CA GLY A 216 -6.10 0.30 1.02
C GLY A 216 -6.26 1.35 2.12
N ASN A 217 -5.14 2.02 2.45
CA ASN A 217 -5.06 3.11 3.42
C ASN A 217 -4.42 4.34 2.75
N PRO A 218 -4.65 5.57 3.24
CA PRO A 218 -4.02 6.78 2.72
C PRO A 218 -2.52 6.86 3.09
N ASP A 219 -1.73 5.87 2.67
CA ASP A 219 -0.31 5.73 2.99
C ASP A 219 0.56 6.55 2.03
N PRO A 220 1.35 7.54 2.52
CA PRO A 220 2.24 8.33 1.69
C PRO A 220 3.57 7.66 1.37
N THR A 221 3.87 6.45 1.88
CA THR A 221 5.21 5.83 1.82
C THR A 221 5.76 5.76 0.39
N ALA A 222 5.05 5.06 -0.50
CA ALA A 222 5.53 4.77 -1.85
C ALA A 222 5.81 6.04 -2.65
N ILE A 223 4.88 7.00 -2.63
CA ILE A 223 5.06 8.27 -3.35
C ILE A 223 6.14 9.14 -2.71
N SER A 224 6.27 9.15 -1.38
CA SER A 224 7.32 9.90 -0.69
C SER A 224 8.72 9.39 -1.03
N ASP A 225 8.91 8.07 -1.10
CA ASP A 225 10.22 7.47 -1.40
C ASP A 225 10.67 7.85 -2.82
N VAL A 226 9.75 7.82 -3.79
CA VAL A 226 10.00 8.26 -5.17
C VAL A 226 10.29 9.76 -5.24
N LEU A 227 9.53 10.57 -4.50
CA LEU A 227 9.71 12.02 -4.52
C LEU A 227 10.94 12.50 -3.76
N ASP A 228 11.41 11.76 -2.75
CA ASP A 228 12.70 12.03 -2.10
C ASP A 228 13.86 11.79 -3.07
N GLU A 229 13.81 10.72 -3.85
CA GLU A 229 14.82 10.46 -4.89
C GLU A 229 14.77 11.54 -5.99
N PHE A 230 13.58 11.96 -6.39
CA PHE A 230 13.39 13.07 -7.32
C PHE A 230 13.97 14.37 -6.74
N ALA A 231 13.61 14.72 -5.50
CA ALA A 231 14.04 15.94 -4.83
C ALA A 231 15.56 15.99 -4.68
N ALA A 232 16.21 14.88 -4.35
CA ALA A 232 17.67 14.80 -4.24
C ALA A 232 18.40 15.19 -5.54
N ARG A 233 17.76 14.97 -6.70
CA ARG A 233 18.29 15.35 -8.03
C ARG A 233 17.85 16.74 -8.49
N ASN A 234 16.92 17.36 -7.79
CA ASN A 234 16.27 18.61 -8.18
C ASN A 234 16.36 19.67 -7.08
N HIS A 235 17.50 19.76 -6.39
CA HIS A 235 17.75 20.78 -5.37
C HIS A 235 16.71 20.78 -4.22
N GLY A 236 16.16 19.61 -3.86
CA GLY A 236 15.12 19.49 -2.84
C GLY A 236 13.70 19.81 -3.32
N LEU A 237 13.51 20.16 -4.60
CA LEU A 237 12.21 20.45 -5.19
C LEU A 237 11.48 19.16 -5.57
N ALA A 238 10.23 19.05 -5.11
CA ALA A 238 9.24 18.08 -5.55
C ALA A 238 7.84 18.67 -5.33
N PRO A 239 6.77 18.05 -5.82
CA PRO A 239 5.41 18.40 -5.43
C PRO A 239 5.14 18.10 -3.94
N ILE A 240 4.22 18.86 -3.35
CA ILE A 240 3.58 18.47 -2.10
C ILE A 240 2.49 17.44 -2.43
N VAL A 241 2.39 16.37 -1.64
CA VAL A 241 1.41 15.30 -1.87
C VAL A 241 0.43 15.20 -0.72
N ILE A 242 -0.85 15.11 -1.07
CA ILE A 242 -1.91 14.63 -0.18
C ILE A 242 -2.38 13.28 -0.69
N VAL A 243 -2.17 12.22 0.08
CA VAL A 243 -2.80 10.94 -0.14
C VAL A 243 -4.17 10.95 0.53
N ALA A 244 -5.20 11.28 -0.25
CA ALA A 244 -6.57 11.40 0.20
C ALA A 244 -7.22 10.02 0.36
N ASP A 245 -8.03 9.85 1.41
CA ASP A 245 -8.84 8.65 1.58
C ASP A 245 -10.17 8.78 0.82
N GLN A 246 -10.33 8.01 -0.25
CA GLN A 246 -11.56 7.98 -1.05
C GLN A 246 -12.46 6.77 -0.75
N VAL A 247 -11.98 5.82 0.07
CA VAL A 247 -12.71 4.59 0.41
C VAL A 247 -13.37 4.68 1.79
N GLY A 248 -12.75 5.37 2.75
CA GLY A 248 -13.29 5.58 4.11
C GLY A 248 -13.31 4.32 4.99
N SER A 249 -13.32 3.12 4.40
CA SER A 249 -13.31 1.85 5.09
C SER A 249 -12.56 0.77 4.29
N ALA A 250 -12.15 -0.30 4.96
CA ALA A 250 -11.47 -1.42 4.30
C ALA A 250 -12.42 -2.34 3.50
N ASN A 251 -13.74 -2.27 3.73
CA ASN A 251 -14.70 -3.27 3.27
C ASN A 251 -15.73 -2.73 2.26
N ALA A 252 -15.71 -1.43 1.98
CA ALA A 252 -16.64 -0.81 1.04
C ALA A 252 -15.87 -0.04 -0.03
N ASP A 253 -16.34 -0.18 -1.27
CA ASP A 253 -15.87 0.57 -2.42
C ASP A 253 -16.89 1.65 -2.77
N THR A 254 -16.46 2.91 -2.75
CA THR A 254 -17.33 4.07 -3.02
C THR A 254 -17.61 4.26 -4.51
N ALA A 255 -16.99 3.46 -5.39
CA ALA A 255 -17.01 3.60 -6.84
C ALA A 255 -16.63 5.01 -7.31
N CYS A 256 -15.79 5.71 -6.53
CA CYS A 256 -15.39 7.09 -6.77
C CYS A 256 -16.59 8.05 -6.92
N ALA A 257 -17.70 7.77 -6.24
CA ALA A 257 -18.93 8.53 -6.42
C ALA A 257 -19.47 9.07 -5.10
N ASP A 258 -20.39 10.02 -5.23
CA ASP A 258 -21.23 10.43 -4.11
C ASP A 258 -22.48 9.55 -4.10
N SER A 259 -22.75 8.91 -2.96
CA SER A 259 -23.95 8.07 -2.78
C SER A 259 -24.55 8.27 -1.40
N ALA A 260 -25.84 7.93 -1.27
CA ALA A 260 -26.51 7.92 0.03
C ALA A 260 -25.99 6.79 0.94
N ALA A 261 -25.59 5.65 0.34
CA ALA A 261 -25.20 4.46 1.09
C ALA A 261 -23.73 4.50 1.55
N LEU A 262 -22.83 5.03 0.72
CA LEU A 262 -21.38 4.97 0.93
C LEU A 262 -20.75 6.35 1.17
N GLY A 263 -21.58 7.40 1.25
CA GLY A 263 -21.15 8.76 1.50
C GLY A 263 -20.62 9.47 0.25
N ARG A 264 -20.10 10.68 0.46
CA ARG A 264 -19.78 11.63 -0.62
C ARG A 264 -18.27 11.68 -0.92
N ALA A 265 -17.72 10.57 -1.39
CA ALA A 265 -16.28 10.41 -1.61
C ALA A 265 -15.74 11.36 -2.69
N ARG A 266 -16.50 11.60 -3.77
CA ARG A 266 -16.11 12.55 -4.83
C ARG A 266 -16.10 13.98 -4.31
N THR A 267 -17.14 14.38 -3.58
CA THR A 267 -17.19 15.71 -2.96
C THR A 267 -16.01 15.89 -1.99
N TYR A 268 -15.66 14.86 -1.21
CA TYR A 268 -14.54 14.93 -0.27
C TYR A 268 -13.22 15.24 -0.99
N VAL A 269 -12.84 14.46 -2.00
CA VAL A 269 -11.58 14.64 -2.72
C VAL A 269 -11.57 15.96 -3.50
N THR A 270 -12.65 16.28 -4.21
CA THR A 270 -12.65 17.42 -5.16
C THR A 270 -12.96 18.78 -4.51
N GLN A 271 -13.52 18.80 -3.30
CA GLN A 271 -13.87 20.04 -2.60
C GLN A 271 -13.14 20.15 -1.26
N ASP A 272 -13.38 19.23 -0.33
CA ASP A 272 -12.85 19.34 1.04
C ASP A 272 -11.32 19.29 1.06
N VAL A 273 -10.72 18.30 0.36
CA VAL A 273 -9.27 18.15 0.29
C VAL A 273 -8.62 19.32 -0.46
N VAL A 274 -9.20 19.77 -1.57
CA VAL A 274 -8.66 20.90 -2.35
C VAL A 274 -8.73 22.20 -1.54
N ALA A 275 -9.85 22.46 -0.86
CA ALA A 275 -10.01 23.63 0.00
C ALA A 275 -9.01 23.59 1.16
N TRP A 276 -8.84 22.43 1.78
CA TRP A 276 -7.88 22.24 2.86
C TRP A 276 -6.43 22.46 2.39
N ALA A 277 -6.06 21.92 1.22
CA ALA A 277 -4.73 22.08 0.64
C ALA A 277 -4.39 23.56 0.43
N LYS A 278 -5.32 24.33 -0.15
CA LYS A 278 -5.14 25.78 -0.37
C LYS A 278 -4.98 26.58 0.92
N ALA A 279 -5.63 26.15 2.01
CA ALA A 279 -5.60 26.86 3.27
C ALA A 279 -4.39 26.51 4.15
N HIS A 280 -3.84 25.30 4.02
CA HIS A 280 -2.85 24.77 4.96
C HIS A 280 -1.49 24.44 4.33
N LEU A 281 -1.38 24.46 3.01
CA LEU A 281 -0.14 24.13 2.30
C LEU A 281 0.29 25.27 1.39
N ARG A 282 1.61 25.44 1.26
CA ARG A 282 2.20 26.42 0.34
C ARG A 282 2.27 25.86 -1.07
N ILE A 283 1.11 25.77 -1.73
CA ILE A 283 0.96 25.24 -3.09
C ILE A 283 0.86 26.35 -4.13
N ILE A 284 1.19 26.08 -5.39
CA ILE A 284 0.90 26.98 -6.50
C ILE A 284 -0.62 26.95 -6.76
N ASN A 285 -1.29 28.09 -6.66
CA ASN A 285 -2.75 28.19 -6.81
C ASN A 285 -3.19 28.33 -8.27
N ASP A 286 -2.75 27.40 -9.12
CA ASP A 286 -3.13 27.31 -10.52
C ASP A 286 -3.34 25.82 -10.90
N PRO A 287 -4.52 25.44 -11.43
CA PRO A 287 -4.80 24.08 -11.92
C PRO A 287 -3.74 23.47 -12.82
N ALA A 288 -2.97 24.26 -13.57
CA ALA A 288 -1.86 23.79 -14.40
C ALA A 288 -0.78 23.04 -13.60
N PHE A 289 -0.67 23.31 -12.30
CA PHE A 289 0.29 22.72 -11.37
C PHE A 289 -0.33 21.70 -10.42
N TRP A 290 -1.58 21.31 -10.66
CA TRP A 290 -2.28 20.30 -9.87
C TRP A 290 -2.40 18.99 -10.65
N THR A 291 -2.12 17.90 -9.95
CA THR A 291 -2.24 16.54 -10.47
C THR A 291 -3.21 15.76 -9.60
N ILE A 292 -4.18 15.10 -10.23
CA ILE A 292 -4.94 14.03 -9.59
C ILE A 292 -4.33 12.69 -9.97
N ALA A 293 -4.08 11.83 -9.00
CA ALA A 293 -3.35 10.59 -9.17
C ALA A 293 -3.96 9.41 -8.41
N GLY A 294 -3.68 8.18 -8.83
CA GLY A 294 -3.95 7.04 -7.96
C GLY A 294 -3.56 5.67 -8.49
N TYR A 295 -3.63 4.69 -7.59
CA TYR A 295 -3.40 3.26 -7.86
C TYR A 295 -4.72 2.49 -7.84
N SER A 296 -4.92 1.57 -8.80
CA SER A 296 -6.07 0.64 -8.79
C SER A 296 -7.40 1.40 -8.67
N ASN A 297 -8.23 1.15 -7.65
CA ASN A 297 -9.43 1.92 -7.39
C ASN A 297 -9.18 3.45 -7.40
N GLY A 298 -8.10 3.91 -6.77
CA GLY A 298 -7.69 5.31 -6.79
C GLY A 298 -7.30 5.82 -8.19
N GLY A 299 -6.75 4.96 -9.05
CA GLY A 299 -6.44 5.29 -10.44
C GLY A 299 -7.71 5.51 -11.27
N GLY A 300 -8.70 4.61 -11.10
CA GLY A 300 -10.04 4.76 -11.66
C GLY A 300 -10.73 6.05 -11.18
N CYS A 301 -10.58 6.39 -9.90
CA CYS A 301 -11.07 7.67 -9.37
C CYS A 301 -10.32 8.87 -9.99
N ALA A 302 -9.00 8.80 -10.15
CA ALA A 302 -8.20 9.89 -10.69
C ALA A 302 -8.59 10.22 -12.14
N ILE A 303 -8.74 9.20 -13.00
CA ILE A 303 -9.18 9.40 -14.38
C ILE A 303 -10.61 9.92 -14.45
N SER A 304 -11.52 9.40 -13.61
CA SER A 304 -12.91 9.88 -13.53
C SER A 304 -12.98 11.35 -13.09
N PHE A 305 -12.27 11.73 -12.02
CA PHE A 305 -12.27 13.10 -11.51
C PHE A 305 -11.58 14.07 -12.46
N GLY A 306 -10.48 13.65 -13.07
CA GLY A 306 -9.78 14.45 -14.08
C GLY A 306 -10.67 14.75 -15.29
N ALA A 307 -11.44 13.76 -15.75
CA ALA A 307 -12.40 13.92 -16.84
C ALA A 307 -13.63 14.76 -16.45
N ASP A 308 -14.17 14.58 -15.24
CA ASP A 308 -15.36 15.29 -14.75
C ASP A 308 -15.05 16.77 -14.41
N TYR A 309 -13.81 17.08 -13.99
CA TYR A 309 -13.41 18.42 -13.54
C TYR A 309 -12.17 18.96 -14.28
N PRO A 310 -12.20 19.11 -15.62
CA PRO A 310 -11.04 19.50 -16.43
C PRO A 310 -10.60 20.96 -16.22
N ALA A 311 -11.41 21.78 -15.56
CA ALA A 311 -11.01 23.12 -15.12
C ALA A 311 -10.16 23.10 -13.84
N MET A 312 -10.31 22.05 -13.02
CA MET A 312 -9.58 21.87 -11.75
C MET A 312 -8.31 21.03 -11.94
N TRP A 313 -8.35 20.03 -12.82
CA TRP A 313 -7.24 19.12 -13.05
C TRP A 313 -6.66 19.30 -14.46
N LYS A 314 -5.36 19.62 -14.53
CA LYS A 314 -4.63 19.68 -15.81
C LYS A 314 -3.65 18.54 -16.00
N ASN A 315 -3.43 17.74 -14.98
CA ASN A 315 -2.55 16.58 -15.00
C ASN A 315 -3.26 15.40 -14.33
N ILE A 316 -3.15 14.21 -14.94
CA ILE A 316 -3.75 12.98 -14.46
C ILE A 316 -2.68 11.90 -14.44
N LEU A 317 -2.61 11.12 -13.36
CA LEU A 317 -1.77 9.93 -13.25
C LEU A 317 -2.62 8.73 -12.82
N ASP A 318 -2.94 7.87 -13.77
CA ASP A 318 -3.65 6.61 -13.52
C ASP A 318 -2.65 5.44 -13.54
N ILE A 319 -2.55 4.72 -12.43
CA ILE A 319 -1.68 3.55 -12.29
C ILE A 319 -2.52 2.31 -12.04
N SER A 320 -2.66 1.48 -13.07
CA SER A 320 -3.46 0.25 -13.03
C SER A 320 -4.91 0.50 -12.61
N GLY A 321 -5.52 1.61 -13.04
CA GLY A 321 -6.86 2.02 -12.70
C GLY A 321 -7.94 1.05 -13.11
N GLU A 322 -9.00 0.98 -12.30
CA GLU A 322 -10.19 0.21 -12.63
C GLU A 322 -10.89 0.81 -13.86
N PRO A 323 -11.12 0.02 -14.94
CA PRO A 323 -11.82 0.50 -16.13
C PRO A 323 -13.31 0.79 -15.91
N PHE A 324 -13.91 0.30 -14.82
CA PHE A 324 -15.32 0.51 -14.48
C PHE A 324 -15.48 0.94 -13.02
N PRO A 325 -16.61 1.57 -12.64
CA PRO A 325 -16.84 2.03 -11.27
C PRO A 325 -16.73 0.90 -10.25
N GLY A 326 -15.63 0.92 -9.47
CA GLY A 326 -15.32 -0.05 -8.43
C GLY A 326 -15.09 -1.48 -8.93
N SER A 327 -14.61 -1.66 -10.16
CA SER A 327 -14.37 -3.00 -10.71
C SER A 327 -13.48 -3.03 -11.96
N GLU A 328 -12.66 -4.09 -12.07
CA GLU A 328 -11.98 -4.47 -13.32
C GLU A 328 -12.90 -5.15 -14.35
N GLN A 329 -14.08 -5.59 -13.94
CA GLN A 329 -15.02 -6.34 -14.76
C GLN A 329 -16.40 -5.70 -14.79
N VAL A 330 -16.99 -5.58 -15.98
CA VAL A 330 -18.35 -5.04 -16.18
C VAL A 330 -19.40 -5.76 -15.32
N ALA A 331 -19.25 -7.06 -15.11
CA ALA A 331 -20.20 -7.87 -14.33
C ALA A 331 -20.26 -7.50 -12.84
N ASN A 332 -19.20 -6.88 -12.32
CA ASN A 332 -19.03 -6.61 -10.89
C ASN A 332 -19.03 -5.11 -10.56
N ILE A 333 -19.57 -4.27 -11.46
CA ILE A 333 -19.65 -2.81 -11.23
C ILE A 333 -20.38 -2.53 -9.93
N THR A 334 -19.76 -1.68 -9.10
CA THR A 334 -20.36 -1.20 -7.86
C THR A 334 -21.51 -0.25 -8.19
N LYS A 335 -22.70 -0.62 -7.74
CA LYS A 335 -23.91 0.19 -7.89
C LYS A 335 -24.00 1.15 -6.71
N THR A 336 -23.91 2.44 -7.01
CA THR A 336 -23.96 3.54 -6.04
C THR A 336 -25.33 4.21 -6.00
#